data_AF-A0A246WS98-F1
#
_entry.id   AF-A0A246WS98-F1
#
_cell.length_a   1.000
_cell.length_b   1.000
_cell.length_c   1.000
_cell.angle_alpha   90.00
_cell.angle_beta   90.00
_cell.angle_gamma   90.00
#
_symmetry.space_group_name_H-M   'P 1'
#
loop_
_entity.id
_entity.type
_entity.pdbx_description
1 polymer ?
#
loop_
_entity_poly.entity_id
_entity_poly.type
_entity_poly.pdbx_seq_one_letter_code
_entity_poly.pdbx_strand_id
1 'polypeptide(L)' 'MNGSPTLNKREVQTNVSLSDGEIIVLGGLAENKETYGRTGFSFLPSFFRSNNSETSRSEILLVLQLTKVAQ' A
#
# COMPACT_ATOMS: atom_id res chain seq x y z
N MET A 1 9.31 5.04 27.51
CA MET A 1 9.15 5.18 26.04
C MET A 1 8.03 4.25 25.64
N ASN A 2 6.81 4.76 25.49
CA ASN A 2 5.65 3.91 25.21
C ASN A 2 5.53 3.75 23.69
N GLY A 3 5.77 2.52 23.21
CA GLY A 3 5.43 2.12 21.86
C GLY A 3 3.92 2.16 21.71
N SER A 4 3.39 3.28 21.18
CA SER A 4 2.05 3.29 20.65
C SER A 4 2.10 2.50 19.34
N PRO A 5 1.54 1.28 19.27
CA PRO A 5 1.55 0.51 18.05
C PRO A 5 0.70 1.29 17.04
N THR A 6 1.30 1.73 15.93
CA THR A 6 0.54 2.29 14.83
C THR A 6 -0.34 1.18 14.27
N LEU A 7 -1.62 1.22 14.60
CA LEU A 7 -2.62 0.28 14.14
C LEU A 7 -2.91 0.60 12.68
N ASN A 8 -2.25 -0.13 11.78
CA ASN A 8 -2.40 0.02 10.33
C ASN A 8 -3.74 -0.59 9.89
N LYS A 9 -4.85 0.08 10.24
CA LYS A 9 -6.22 -0.37 9.90
C LYS A 9 -6.68 0.33 8.63
N ARG A 10 -6.99 -0.48 7.63
CA ARG A 10 -7.50 -0.04 6.32
C ARG A 10 -9.02 -0.28 6.33
N GLU A 11 -9.81 0.76 6.55
CA GLU A 11 -11.28 0.69 6.61
C GLU A 11 -11.91 1.58 5.53
N VAL A 12 -12.89 1.03 4.81
CA VAL A 12 -13.64 1.74 3.76
C VAL A 12 -15.13 1.49 4.01
N GLN A 13 -15.90 2.53 4.35
CA GLN A 13 -17.36 2.48 4.50
C GLN A 13 -18.00 3.22 3.32
N THR A 14 -18.72 2.50 2.46
CA THR A 14 -19.45 3.07 1.31
C THR A 14 -20.81 2.38 1.14
N ASN A 15 -21.85 3.16 0.83
CA ASN A 15 -23.19 2.63 0.55
C ASN A 15 -23.34 2.45 -0.97
N VAL A 16 -23.53 1.21 -1.42
CA VAL A 16 -23.67 0.85 -2.84
C VAL A 16 -25.00 0.13 -3.08
N SER A 17 -25.70 0.50 -4.16
CA SER A 17 -26.91 -0.22 -4.62
C SER A 17 -26.50 -1.20 -5.71
N LEU A 18 -26.67 -2.50 -5.46
CA LEU A 18 -26.19 -3.58 -6.32
C LEU A 18 -27.33 -4.47 -6.81
N SER A 19 -27.22 -4.94 -8.05
CA SER A 19 -28.11 -5.96 -8.60
C SER A 19 -27.55 -7.37 -8.39
N ASP A 20 -28.42 -8.38 -8.44
CA ASP A 20 -28.00 -9.78 -8.29
C ASP A 20 -27.05 -10.20 -9.42
N GLY A 21 -25.93 -10.82 -9.09
CA GLY A 21 -24.90 -11.23 -10.05
C GLY A 21 -23.93 -10.13 -10.48
N GLU A 22 -24.04 -8.91 -9.92
CA GLU A 22 -23.13 -7.81 -10.23
C GLU A 22 -21.81 -7.92 -9.43
N ILE A 23 -20.67 -7.70 -10.11
CA ILE A 23 -19.34 -7.64 -9.51
C ILE A 23 -18.84 -6.20 -9.60
N ILE A 24 -18.47 -5.62 -8.46
CA ILE A 24 -17.93 -4.27 -8.41
C ILE A 24 -16.59 -4.22 -7.68
N VAL A 25 -15.69 -3.32 -8.13
CA VAL A 25 -14.43 -3.00 -7.44
C VAL A 25 -14.70 -1.81 -6.53
N LEU A 26 -14.67 -2.04 -5.22
CA LEU A 26 -14.94 -1.01 -4.20
C LEU A 26 -13.75 -0.07 -3.99
N GLY A 27 -12.55 -0.50 -4.36
CA GLY A 27 -11.35 0.32 -4.30
C GLY A 27 -10.07 -0.50 -4.36
N GLY A 28 -8.94 0.21 -4.36
CA GLY A 28 -7.61 -0.39 -4.26
C GLY A 28 -6.60 0.61 -3.70
N LEU A 29 -5.47 0.11 -3.18
CA LEU A 29 -4.31 0.95 -2.86
C LEU A 29 -3.11 0.44 -3.64
N ALA A 30 -2.47 1.35 -4.36
CA ALA A 30 -1.13 1.16 -4.89
C ALA A 30 -0.18 2.07 -4.10
N GLU A 31 0.70 1.47 -3.31
CA GLU A 31 1.75 2.18 -2.57
C GLU A 31 3.10 1.86 -3.21
N ASN A 32 3.82 2.90 -3.62
CA ASN A 32 5.18 2.82 -4.14
C ASN A 32 6.09 3.64 -3.24
N LYS A 33 7.04 2.99 -2.59
CA LYS A 33 8.05 3.62 -1.73
C LYS A 33 9.42 3.42 -2.34
N GLU A 34 10.05 4.53 -2.73
CA GLU A 34 11.42 4.58 -3.25
C GLU A 34 12.30 5.32 -2.24
N THR A 35 13.34 4.66 -1.72
CA THR A 35 14.28 5.25 -0.76
C THR A 35 15.69 5.25 -1.36
N TYR A 36 16.25 6.44 -1.54
CA TYR A 36 17.62 6.64 -2.01
C TYR A 36 18.49 7.19 -0.87
N GLY A 37 19.49 6.41 -0.46
CA GLY A 37 20.49 6.79 0.53
C GLY A 37 21.88 6.86 -0.08
N ARG A 38 22.64 7.92 0.21
CA ARG A 38 24.06 8.02 -0.16
C ARG A 38 24.87 8.38 1.07
N THR A 39 25.73 7.46 1.49
CA THR A 39 26.53 7.61 2.71
C THR A 39 28.00 7.74 2.32
N GLY A 40 28.64 8.82 2.75
CA GLY A 40 30.07 9.01 2.50
C GLY A 40 30.58 10.36 3.01
N PHE A 41 31.87 10.43 3.27
CA PHE A 41 32.52 11.66 3.68
C PHE A 41 32.65 12.64 2.51
N SER A 42 32.42 13.94 2.79
CA SER A 42 32.45 15.00 1.77
C SER A 42 33.83 15.20 1.13
N PHE A 43 34.91 14.86 1.83
CA PHE A 43 36.30 14.99 1.38
C PHE A 43 36.84 13.78 0.60
N LEU A 44 36.10 12.67 0.55
CA LEU A 44 36.56 11.47 -0.16
C LEU A 44 36.05 11.44 -1.61
N PRO A 45 36.88 10.91 -2.55
CA PRO A 45 36.48 10.70 -3.94
C PRO A 45 35.15 9.94 -4.06
N SER A 46 34.39 10.22 -5.11
CA SER A 46 33.03 9.68 -5.31
C SER A 46 32.94 8.16 -5.33
N PHE A 47 34.03 7.46 -5.68
CA PHE A 47 34.10 6.00 -5.73
C PHE A 47 34.17 5.31 -4.35
N PHE A 48 34.41 6.05 -3.27
CA PHE A 48 34.36 5.52 -1.90
C PHE A 48 32.99 5.69 -1.22
N ARG A 49 31.99 6.24 -1.91
CA ARG A 49 30.66 6.48 -1.35
C ARG A 49 29.83 5.20 -1.42
N SER A 50 29.08 4.91 -0.36
CA SER A 50 28.08 3.86 -0.34
C SER A 50 26.75 4.41 -0.89
N ASN A 51 26.15 3.67 -1.81
CA ASN A 51 24.84 3.95 -2.39
C ASN A 51 23.88 2.85 -1.93
N ASN A 52 22.77 3.23 -1.28
CA ASN A 52 21.69 2.33 -0.90
C ASN A 52 20.43 2.74 -1.66
N SER A 53 19.80 1.80 -2.34
CA SER A 53 18.51 1.98 -3.02
C SER A 53 17.55 0.91 -2.54
N GLU A 54 16.43 1.32 -1.97
CA GLU A 54 15.37 0.41 -1.52
C GLU A 54 14.06 0.78 -2.22
N THR A 55 13.51 -0.19 -2.94
CA THR A 55 12.25 -0.08 -3.68
C THR A 55 11.24 -1.03 -3.05
N SER A 56 10.08 -0.51 -2.63
CA SER A 56 8.98 -1.31 -2.06
C SER A 56 7.66 -0.97 -2.76
N ARG A 57 6.93 -2.00 -3.20
CA ARG A 57 5.66 -1.89 -3.92
C ARG A 57 4.60 -2.75 -3.23
N SER A 58 3.45 -2.16 -2.92
CA SER A 58 2.29 -2.86 -2.33
C SER A 58 1.02 -2.53 -3.10
N GLU A 59 0.28 -3.56 -3.50
CA GLU A 59 -0.98 -3.44 -4.24
C GLU A 59 -2.07 -4.22 -3.51
N ILE A 60 -3.21 -3.57 -3.23
CA ILE A 60 -4.38 -4.19 -2.63
C ILE A 60 -5.61 -3.86 -3.47
N LEU A 61 -6.45 -4.85 -3.74
CA LEU A 61 -7.72 -4.72 -4.46
C LEU A 61 -8.88 -5.24 -3.60
N LEU A 62 -10.00 -4.50 -3.57
CA LEU A 62 -11.21 -4.86 -2.86
C LEU A 62 -12.34 -5.10 -3.86
N VAL A 63 -12.86 -6.33 -3.88
CA VAL A 63 -13.92 -6.77 -4.80
C VAL A 63 -15.13 -7.22 -3.99
N LEU A 64 -16.32 -6.81 -4.42
CA LEU A 64 -17.60 -7.24 -3.85
C LEU A 64 -18.44 -7.92 -4.93
N GLN A 65 -18.94 -9.12 -4.63
CA GLN A 65 -19.88 -9.86 -5.45
C GLN A 65 -21.17 -10.08 -4.66
N LEU A 66 -22.30 -9.69 -5.24
CA LEU A 66 -23.60 -9.96 -4.66
C LEU A 66 -24.21 -11.23 -5.26
N THR A 67 -24.64 -12.14 -4.38
CA THR A 67 -25.45 -13.29 -4.75
C THR A 67 -26.71 -13.31 -3.91
N LYS A 68 -27.88 -13.28 -4.57
CA LYS A 68 -29.15 -13.56 -3.90
C LYS A 68 -29.21 -15.04 -3.58
N VAL A 69 -29.41 -15.34 -2.30
CA VAL A 69 -29.79 -16.68 -1.87
C VAL A 69 -31.29 -16.80 -2.09
N ALA A 70 -31.73 -17.73 -2.95
CA ALA A 70 -33.14 -18.01 -3.11
C ALA A 70 -33.73 -18.44 -1.75
N GLN A 71 -34.77 -17.75 -1.31
CA GLN A 71 -35.51 -18.04 -0.08
C GLN A 71 -36.55 -19.13 -0.31
#